data_AF-A0A520A5W2-F1
#
_entry.id   AF-A0A520A5W2-F1
#
_cell.length_a   1.000
_cell.length_b   1.000
_cell.length_c   1.000
_cell.angle_alpha   90.00
_cell.angle_beta   90.00
_cell.angle_gamma   90.00
#
_symmetry.space_group_name_H-M   'P 1'
#
loop_
_entity.id
_entity.type
_entity.pdbx_description
1 polymer ?
#
loop_
_entity_poly.entity_id
_entity_poly.type
_entity_poly.pdbx_seq_one_letter_code
_entity_poly.pdbx_strand_id
1 'polypeptide(L)'
;MLFSTFLVAALSAGSTSATPPTAAILADGLSLYQLERASWVATDLMLATTIDRAQIGGYLSYLDGDSVRTIFWAHEAGGNVGSPLLASYAFPRRDVRVETANFRPAGTFNAHEAKLFTIRIAAKAELNAPEKGYVTPPNSSLNLAFLEDKNETRVYVLTGPEESGIVPIGNDYLFVFSPSGQLKHSERLHNSYLPMRRDASLGTIETMIHSHLEAHPYITPTDICSILLYKEQLSARQHHVIGKEYVSLFDIDKQQLIILTRKAFEKIINDKH
;
A
#
# COMPACT_ATOMS: atom_id res chain seq x y z
N MET A 1 -3.94 46.80 11.82
CA MET A 1 -3.99 45.74 10.79
C MET A 1 -2.85 45.99 9.82
N LEU A 2 -1.73 45.28 9.96
CA LEU A 2 -0.68 45.25 8.94
C LEU A 2 -0.57 43.81 8.44
N PHE A 3 -0.92 43.59 7.17
CA PHE A 3 -0.67 42.34 6.47
C PHE A 3 0.76 42.41 5.92
N SER A 4 1.69 41.65 6.51
CA SER A 4 3.01 41.40 5.92
C SER A 4 2.91 40.26 4.92
N THR A 5 2.94 40.58 3.63
CA THR A 5 3.16 39.65 2.52
C THR A 5 4.63 39.20 2.53
N PHE A 6 4.88 37.92 2.75
CA PHE A 6 6.18 37.30 2.52
C PHE A 6 6.41 37.11 1.02
N LEU A 7 7.40 37.83 0.48
CA LEU A 7 7.93 37.65 -0.85
C LEU A 7 8.93 36.49 -0.82
N VAL A 8 8.59 35.36 -1.46
CA VAL A 8 9.53 34.26 -1.66
C VAL A 8 10.43 34.62 -2.85
N ALA A 9 11.67 35.01 -2.56
CA ALA A 9 12.70 35.19 -3.56
C ALA A 9 13.16 33.82 -4.09
N ALA A 10 13.05 33.62 -5.40
CA ALA A 10 13.57 32.44 -6.07
C ALA A 10 15.11 32.52 -6.14
N LEU A 11 15.78 31.58 -5.47
CA LEU A 11 17.20 31.32 -5.64
C LEU A 11 17.36 30.10 -6.54
N SER A 12 17.79 30.33 -7.77
CA SER A 12 18.23 29.30 -8.71
C SER A 12 19.75 29.12 -8.64
N ALA A 13 20.21 27.93 -8.24
CA ALA A 13 21.31 27.18 -8.85
C ALA A 13 21.80 26.05 -7.92
N GLY A 14 21.77 24.81 -8.42
CA GLY A 14 22.37 23.64 -7.78
C GLY A 14 21.61 22.39 -8.19
N SER A 15 22.25 21.51 -8.98
CA SER A 15 21.84 20.16 -9.39
C SER A 15 20.32 19.88 -9.40
N THR A 16 19.71 19.80 -10.58
CA THR A 16 18.29 19.42 -10.72
C THR A 16 18.08 17.95 -10.31
N SER A 17 18.10 17.68 -9.01
CA SER A 17 17.40 16.51 -8.48
C SER A 17 15.92 16.74 -8.80
N ALA A 18 15.31 15.81 -9.54
CA ALA A 18 13.92 15.94 -9.96
C ALA A 18 13.04 16.17 -8.72
N THR A 19 12.08 17.09 -8.81
CA THR A 19 11.14 17.35 -7.72
C THR A 19 10.42 16.05 -7.35
N PRO A 20 10.42 15.62 -6.07
CA PRO A 20 9.74 14.40 -5.66
C PRO A 20 8.26 14.44 -6.04
N PRO A 21 7.68 13.33 -6.55
CA PRO A 21 6.27 13.27 -6.96
C PRO A 21 5.34 13.09 -5.74
N THR A 22 5.44 13.98 -4.75
CA THR A 22 4.81 13.87 -3.43
C THR A 22 3.30 13.59 -3.50
N ALA A 23 2.56 14.31 -4.35
CA ALA A 23 1.12 14.14 -4.48
C ALA A 23 0.73 12.77 -5.05
N ALA A 24 1.51 12.25 -6.01
CA ALA A 24 1.26 10.94 -6.60
C ALA A 24 1.55 9.81 -5.60
N ILE A 25 2.67 9.90 -4.87
CA ILE A 25 3.03 8.94 -3.81
C ILE A 25 1.92 8.88 -2.74
N LEU A 26 1.45 10.04 -2.28
CA LEU A 26 0.39 10.11 -1.29
C LEU A 26 -0.93 9.54 -1.83
N ALA A 27 -1.32 9.90 -3.06
CA ALA A 27 -2.55 9.39 -3.67
C ALA A 27 -2.54 7.86 -3.84
N ASP A 28 -1.40 7.31 -4.29
CA ASP A 28 -1.22 5.87 -4.42
C ASP A 28 -1.24 5.18 -3.05
N GLY A 29 -0.51 5.70 -2.07
CA GLY A 29 -0.47 5.14 -0.72
C GLY A 29 -1.83 5.12 -0.02
N LEU A 30 -2.63 6.18 -0.18
CA LEU A 30 -4.00 6.23 0.32
C LEU A 30 -4.93 5.28 -0.42
N SER A 31 -4.73 5.09 -1.73
CA SER A 31 -5.52 4.14 -2.52
C SER A 31 -5.20 2.69 -2.12
N LEU A 32 -3.93 2.37 -1.89
CA LEU A 32 -3.50 1.07 -1.35
C LEU A 32 -4.11 0.82 0.03
N TYR A 33 -4.05 1.81 0.93
CA TYR A 33 -4.67 1.71 2.24
C TYR A 33 -6.17 1.38 2.16
N GLN A 34 -6.91 2.04 1.25
CA GLN A 34 -8.33 1.76 1.04
C GLN A 34 -8.59 0.34 0.54
N LEU A 35 -7.79 -0.14 -0.41
CA LEU A 35 -7.90 -1.49 -0.96
C LEU A 35 -7.63 -2.55 0.09
N GLU A 36 -6.56 -2.41 0.86
CA GLU A 36 -6.19 -3.36 1.91
C GLU A 36 -7.18 -3.33 3.08
N ARG A 37 -7.62 -2.14 3.48
CA ARG A 37 -8.66 -2.01 4.52
C ARG A 37 -9.96 -2.69 4.09
N ALA A 38 -10.36 -2.54 2.81
CA ALA A 38 -11.52 -3.24 2.27
C ALA A 38 -11.31 -4.76 2.27
N SER A 39 -10.14 -5.23 1.86
CA SER A 39 -9.78 -6.66 1.92
C SER A 39 -9.93 -7.23 3.34
N TRP A 40 -9.45 -6.51 4.37
CA TRP A 40 -9.54 -6.95 5.76
C TRP A 40 -10.99 -7.03 6.24
N VAL A 41 -11.75 -5.94 6.11
CA VAL A 41 -13.15 -5.90 6.55
C VAL A 41 -14.02 -6.90 5.78
N ALA A 42 -13.80 -7.04 4.48
CA ALA A 42 -14.52 -8.01 3.65
C ALA A 42 -14.15 -9.45 4.02
N THR A 43 -12.90 -9.71 4.43
CA THR A 43 -12.49 -11.05 4.89
C THR A 43 -13.18 -11.38 6.21
N ASP A 44 -13.26 -10.45 7.16
CA ASP A 44 -14.00 -10.66 8.42
C ASP A 44 -15.48 -10.98 8.14
N LEU A 45 -16.11 -10.21 7.25
CA LEU A 45 -17.48 -10.45 6.79
C LEU A 45 -17.63 -11.82 6.13
N MET A 46 -16.72 -12.19 5.24
CA MET A 46 -16.71 -13.49 4.56
C MET A 46 -16.57 -14.66 5.55
N LEU A 47 -15.68 -14.53 6.53
CA LEU A 47 -15.44 -15.55 7.56
C LEU A 47 -16.59 -15.68 8.57
N ALA A 48 -17.46 -14.68 8.67
CA ALA A 48 -18.68 -14.72 9.46
C ALA A 48 -19.87 -15.39 8.73
N THR A 49 -19.71 -15.72 7.44
CA THR A 49 -20.75 -16.44 6.68
C THR A 49 -20.73 -17.95 6.95
N THR A 50 -21.70 -18.68 6.39
CA THR A 50 -21.74 -20.15 6.40
C THR A 50 -20.90 -20.79 5.29
N ILE A 51 -20.19 -20.01 4.46
CA ILE A 51 -19.35 -20.55 3.38
C ILE A 51 -18.14 -21.25 4.00
N ASP A 52 -17.90 -22.49 3.57
CA ASP A 52 -16.75 -23.25 4.02
C ASP A 52 -15.45 -22.54 3.59
N ARG A 53 -14.54 -22.33 4.55
CA ARG A 53 -13.24 -21.69 4.32
C ARG A 53 -12.42 -22.46 3.28
N ALA A 54 -12.57 -23.79 3.21
CA ALA A 54 -11.90 -24.62 2.22
C ALA A 54 -12.35 -24.30 0.77
N GLN A 55 -13.53 -23.70 0.59
CA GLN A 55 -14.01 -23.26 -0.72
C GLN A 55 -13.39 -21.93 -1.14
N ILE A 56 -12.79 -21.14 -0.25
CA ILE A 56 -12.27 -19.82 -0.59
C ILE A 56 -10.90 -19.96 -1.25
N GLY A 57 -10.82 -19.67 -2.55
CA GLY A 57 -9.57 -19.68 -3.32
C GLY A 57 -8.74 -18.41 -3.15
N GLY A 58 -9.35 -17.33 -2.66
CA GLY A 58 -8.71 -16.06 -2.32
C GLY A 58 -9.60 -14.86 -2.62
N TYR A 59 -9.00 -13.67 -2.56
CA TYR A 59 -9.67 -12.40 -2.83
C TYR A 59 -8.86 -11.46 -3.72
N LEU A 60 -9.55 -10.47 -4.27
CA LEU A 60 -8.97 -9.33 -4.99
C LEU A 60 -9.79 -8.09 -4.66
N SER A 61 -9.12 -6.96 -4.43
CA SER A 61 -9.75 -5.67 -4.20
C SER A 61 -9.45 -4.70 -5.33
N TYR A 62 -10.42 -3.85 -5.66
CA TYR A 62 -10.28 -2.81 -6.69
C TYR A 62 -11.12 -1.57 -6.37
N LEU A 63 -10.74 -0.43 -6.96
CA LEU A 63 -11.51 0.81 -6.89
C LEU A 63 -12.57 0.83 -7.98
N ASP A 64 -13.79 1.22 -7.62
CA ASP A 64 -14.94 1.31 -8.51
C ASP A 64 -15.65 2.65 -8.27
N GLY A 65 -15.15 3.70 -8.92
CA GLY A 65 -15.57 5.09 -8.71
C GLY A 65 -15.34 5.56 -7.27
N ASP A 66 -16.43 5.93 -6.59
CA ASP A 66 -16.43 6.34 -5.18
C ASP A 66 -16.51 5.17 -4.19
N SER A 67 -16.48 3.93 -4.70
CA SER A 67 -16.47 2.71 -3.90
C SER A 67 -15.15 1.95 -4.03
N VAL A 68 -14.88 1.11 -3.03
CA VAL A 68 -13.83 0.08 -3.06
C VAL A 68 -14.52 -1.27 -2.88
N ARG A 69 -14.14 -2.24 -3.69
CA ARG A 69 -14.78 -3.56 -3.72
C ARG A 69 -13.75 -4.66 -3.52
N THR A 70 -14.11 -5.65 -2.71
CA THR A 70 -13.41 -6.93 -2.58
C THR A 70 -14.28 -8.04 -3.15
N ILE A 71 -13.69 -8.90 -3.98
CA ILE A 71 -14.31 -10.11 -4.53
C ILE A 71 -13.63 -11.36 -3.97
N PHE A 72 -14.38 -12.43 -3.76
CA PHE A 72 -13.90 -13.75 -3.35
C PHE A 72 -14.27 -14.78 -4.42
N TRP A 73 -13.39 -15.74 -4.72
CA TRP A 73 -13.64 -16.80 -5.70
C TRP A 73 -13.45 -18.18 -5.11
N ALA A 74 -14.01 -19.18 -5.79
CA ALA A 74 -13.95 -20.57 -5.35
C ALA A 74 -12.57 -21.21 -5.61
N HIS A 75 -12.10 -22.01 -4.66
CA HIS A 75 -10.85 -22.78 -4.76
C HIS A 75 -10.91 -23.85 -5.85
N GLU A 76 -12.08 -24.47 -6.07
CA GLU A 76 -12.25 -25.67 -6.91
C GLU A 76 -11.88 -25.48 -8.38
N ALA A 77 -11.75 -24.24 -8.87
CA ALA A 77 -11.26 -23.94 -10.21
C ALA A 77 -9.72 -23.77 -10.29
N GLY A 78 -8.98 -24.12 -9.22
CA GLY A 78 -7.52 -23.96 -9.15
C GLY A 78 -7.06 -22.51 -9.21
N GLY A 79 -7.97 -21.56 -8.95
CA GLY A 79 -7.69 -20.13 -9.14
C GLY A 79 -7.45 -19.73 -10.60
N ASN A 80 -7.99 -20.50 -11.57
CA ASN A 80 -7.85 -20.22 -13.00
C ASN A 80 -8.92 -19.26 -13.51
N VAL A 81 -8.65 -18.65 -14.67
CA VAL A 81 -9.61 -17.79 -15.39
C VAL A 81 -10.91 -18.57 -15.59
N GLY A 82 -12.03 -18.04 -15.06
CA GLY A 82 -13.32 -18.73 -15.05
C GLY A 82 -13.75 -19.27 -13.69
N SER A 83 -12.94 -19.11 -12.64
CA SER A 83 -13.36 -19.38 -11.25
C SER A 83 -14.66 -18.65 -10.93
N PRO A 84 -15.68 -19.31 -10.32
CA PRO A 84 -16.91 -18.65 -9.95
C PRO A 84 -16.66 -17.66 -8.81
N LEU A 85 -17.42 -16.57 -8.82
CA LEU A 85 -17.50 -15.64 -7.70
C LEU A 85 -18.26 -16.30 -6.56
N LEU A 86 -17.68 -16.31 -5.36
CA LEU A 86 -18.36 -16.74 -4.13
C LEU A 86 -19.17 -15.61 -3.49
N ALA A 87 -18.56 -14.43 -3.42
CA ALA A 87 -19.13 -13.26 -2.77
C ALA A 87 -18.36 -12.01 -3.19
N SER A 88 -18.99 -10.85 -3.02
CA SER A 88 -18.31 -9.57 -3.06
C SER A 88 -18.90 -8.59 -2.04
N TYR A 89 -18.04 -7.72 -1.52
CA TYR A 89 -18.41 -6.63 -0.64
C TYR A 89 -17.88 -5.34 -1.22
N ALA A 90 -18.73 -4.33 -1.35
CA ALA A 90 -18.34 -2.97 -1.72
C ALA A 90 -18.58 -2.00 -0.57
N PHE A 91 -17.73 -1.00 -0.46
CA PHE A 91 -17.77 0.02 0.59
C PHE A 91 -17.56 1.41 -0.04
N PRO A 92 -18.12 2.48 0.53
CA PRO A 92 -17.67 3.83 0.21
C PRO A 92 -16.17 3.98 0.51
N ARG A 93 -15.39 4.58 -0.41
CA ARG A 93 -13.91 4.67 -0.27
C ARG A 93 -13.42 5.33 1.02
N ARG A 94 -14.22 6.25 1.57
CA ARG A 94 -13.91 7.00 2.79
C ARG A 94 -14.55 6.41 4.04
N ASP A 95 -15.31 5.33 3.92
CA ASP A 95 -16.03 4.72 5.03
C ASP A 95 -16.06 3.19 4.90
N VAL A 96 -14.91 2.56 5.10
CA VAL A 96 -14.74 1.10 5.02
C VAL A 96 -14.96 0.47 6.40
N ARG A 97 -16.20 0.11 6.69
CA ARG A 97 -16.63 -0.56 7.93
C ARG A 97 -17.69 -1.61 7.63
N VAL A 98 -17.94 -2.50 8.58
CA VAL A 98 -18.90 -3.60 8.46
C VAL A 98 -20.29 -3.08 8.10
N GLU A 99 -20.71 -1.96 8.69
CA GLU A 99 -22.06 -1.39 8.56
C GLU A 99 -22.32 -0.76 7.19
N THR A 100 -21.27 -0.41 6.45
CA THR A 100 -21.37 0.21 5.12
C THR A 100 -21.20 -0.79 3.98
N ALA A 101 -21.02 -2.07 4.31
CA ALA A 101 -20.81 -3.12 3.34
C ALA A 101 -22.05 -3.36 2.47
N ASN A 102 -21.88 -3.29 1.17
CA ASN A 102 -22.86 -3.73 0.19
C ASN A 102 -22.49 -5.10 -0.37
N PHE A 103 -23.27 -6.12 -0.02
CA PHE A 103 -23.02 -7.51 -0.39
C PHE A 103 -23.58 -7.86 -1.77
N ARG A 104 -22.77 -8.55 -2.57
CA ARG A 104 -23.17 -9.23 -3.81
C ARG A 104 -22.96 -10.74 -3.64
N PRO A 105 -23.99 -11.58 -3.82
CA PRO A 105 -23.89 -13.02 -3.63
C PRO A 105 -23.05 -13.70 -4.73
N ALA A 106 -22.90 -15.02 -4.61
CA ALA A 106 -22.23 -15.88 -5.58
C ALA A 106 -22.76 -15.68 -7.02
N GLY A 107 -21.89 -15.87 -8.00
CA GLY A 107 -22.20 -15.67 -9.41
C GLY A 107 -20.97 -15.72 -10.31
N THR A 108 -20.93 -14.87 -11.33
CA THR A 108 -19.81 -14.75 -12.26
C THR A 108 -19.08 -13.42 -12.08
N PHE A 109 -17.81 -13.40 -12.42
CA PHE A 109 -17.09 -12.14 -12.56
C PHE A 109 -17.70 -11.27 -13.66
N ASN A 110 -17.70 -9.96 -13.44
CA ASN A 110 -17.90 -9.01 -14.54
C ASN A 110 -16.62 -8.91 -15.40
N ALA A 111 -16.69 -8.18 -16.53
CA ALA A 111 -15.55 -8.06 -17.45
C ALA A 111 -14.31 -7.41 -16.81
N HIS A 112 -14.49 -6.45 -15.91
CA HIS A 112 -13.41 -5.77 -15.21
C HIS A 112 -12.74 -6.71 -14.19
N GLU A 113 -13.53 -7.44 -13.42
CA GLU A 113 -13.07 -8.45 -12.47
C GLU A 113 -12.31 -9.58 -13.17
N ALA A 114 -12.81 -10.07 -14.31
CA ALA A 114 -12.14 -11.10 -15.10
C ALA A 114 -10.77 -10.63 -15.63
N LYS A 115 -10.67 -9.36 -16.07
CA LYS A 115 -9.41 -8.74 -16.47
C LYS A 115 -8.42 -8.68 -15.31
N LEU A 116 -8.84 -8.15 -14.17
CA LEU A 116 -8.01 -8.04 -12.96
C LEU A 116 -7.56 -9.40 -12.45
N PHE A 117 -8.46 -10.38 -12.49
CA PHE A 117 -8.16 -11.75 -12.11
C PHE A 117 -7.10 -12.40 -13.01
N THR A 118 -7.12 -12.13 -14.31
CA THR A 118 -6.09 -12.56 -15.25
C THR A 118 -4.72 -11.98 -14.89
N ILE A 119 -4.66 -10.67 -14.57
CA ILE A 119 -3.44 -10.02 -14.11
C ILE A 119 -2.97 -10.61 -12.78
N ARG A 120 -3.89 -10.94 -11.88
CA ARG A 120 -3.55 -11.58 -10.60
C ARG A 120 -2.87 -12.93 -10.78
N ILE A 121 -3.35 -13.77 -11.70
CA ILE A 121 -2.71 -15.05 -12.02
C ILE A 121 -1.29 -14.80 -12.52
N ALA A 122 -1.11 -13.87 -13.46
CA ALA A 122 0.20 -13.53 -13.99
C ALA A 122 1.15 -12.98 -12.91
N ALA A 123 0.67 -12.11 -12.03
CA ALA A 123 1.43 -11.58 -10.90
C ALA A 123 1.83 -12.67 -9.90
N LYS A 124 0.94 -13.62 -9.60
CA LYS A 124 1.28 -14.79 -8.77
C LYS A 124 2.32 -15.68 -9.43
N ALA A 125 2.24 -15.89 -10.74
CA ALA A 125 3.22 -16.67 -11.48
C ALA A 125 4.61 -16.00 -11.45
N GLU A 126 4.68 -14.68 -11.67
CA GLU A 126 5.91 -13.90 -11.52
C GLU A 126 6.46 -13.99 -10.09
N LEU A 127 5.60 -13.81 -9.07
CA LEU A 127 6.01 -13.84 -7.67
C LEU A 127 6.60 -15.20 -7.25
N ASN A 128 6.08 -16.29 -7.80
CA ASN A 128 6.48 -17.66 -7.48
C ASN A 128 7.61 -18.18 -8.37
N ALA A 129 8.07 -17.41 -9.37
CA ALA A 129 9.13 -17.82 -10.28
C ALA A 129 10.49 -17.87 -9.53
N PRO A 130 11.10 -19.06 -9.34
CA PRO A 130 12.28 -19.22 -8.49
C PRO A 130 13.47 -18.35 -8.91
N GLU A 131 13.63 -18.12 -10.21
CA GLU A 131 14.70 -17.31 -10.79
C GLU A 131 14.60 -15.81 -10.48
N LYS A 132 13.45 -15.33 -10.01
CA LYS A 132 13.24 -13.91 -9.71
C LYS A 132 13.68 -13.50 -8.32
N GLY A 133 13.84 -14.46 -7.40
CA GLY A 133 14.39 -14.21 -6.06
C GLY A 133 13.51 -13.33 -5.17
N TYR A 134 12.19 -13.34 -5.38
CA TYR A 134 11.24 -12.75 -4.44
C TYR A 134 11.23 -13.56 -3.14
N VAL A 135 11.32 -12.86 -2.01
CA VAL A 135 11.43 -13.50 -0.69
C VAL A 135 10.19 -13.17 0.13
N THR A 136 9.62 -14.20 0.75
CA THR A 136 8.63 -14.05 1.83
C THR A 136 9.38 -14.16 3.16
N PRO A 137 9.41 -13.10 3.97
CA PRO A 137 10.05 -13.14 5.28
C PRO A 137 9.37 -14.16 6.22
N PRO A 138 10.09 -14.73 7.20
CA PRO A 138 9.47 -15.60 8.19
C PRO A 138 8.31 -14.90 8.93
N ASN A 139 7.27 -15.67 9.26
CA ASN A 139 6.06 -15.22 9.95
C ASN A 139 5.36 -14.03 9.26
N SER A 140 5.41 -14.03 7.93
CA SER A 140 4.78 -13.02 7.09
C SER A 140 4.21 -13.66 5.83
N SER A 141 3.29 -12.95 5.20
CA SER A 141 2.69 -13.33 3.92
C SER A 141 2.80 -12.17 2.94
N LEU A 142 2.78 -12.48 1.64
CA LEU A 142 2.76 -11.48 0.59
C LEU A 142 1.34 -11.32 0.05
N ASN A 143 0.83 -10.09 0.05
CA ASN A 143 -0.46 -9.75 -0.55
C ASN A 143 -0.30 -8.90 -1.81
N LEU A 144 -1.21 -9.05 -2.77
CA LEU A 144 -1.21 -8.33 -4.03
C LEU A 144 -2.32 -7.26 -4.02
N ALA A 145 -1.94 -6.00 -4.08
CA ALA A 145 -2.82 -4.84 -4.16
C ALA A 145 -2.72 -4.16 -5.54
N PHE A 146 -3.86 -3.83 -6.14
CA PHE A 146 -3.95 -3.42 -7.54
C PHE A 146 -4.31 -1.93 -7.66
N LEU A 147 -3.44 -1.16 -8.30
CA LEU A 147 -3.74 0.21 -8.74
C LEU A 147 -3.79 0.26 -10.26
N GLU A 148 -4.96 0.57 -10.80
CA GLU A 148 -5.17 0.73 -12.24
C GLU A 148 -5.07 2.20 -12.64
N ASP A 149 -4.39 2.45 -13.76
CA ASP A 149 -4.52 3.67 -14.55
C ASP A 149 -4.88 3.29 -15.99
N LYS A 150 -5.18 4.28 -16.84
CA LYS A 150 -5.54 4.09 -18.25
C LYS A 150 -4.49 3.30 -19.03
N ASN A 151 -3.22 3.43 -18.66
CA ASN A 151 -2.09 2.91 -19.44
C ASN A 151 -1.44 1.64 -18.87
N GLU A 152 -1.75 1.29 -17.62
CA GLU A 152 -1.11 0.18 -16.92
C GLU A 152 -1.86 -0.23 -15.66
N THR A 153 -1.56 -1.44 -15.20
CA THR A 153 -1.96 -1.93 -13.87
C THR A 153 -0.71 -2.14 -13.05
N ARG A 154 -0.60 -1.40 -11.95
CA ARG A 154 0.47 -1.53 -10.95
C ARG A 154 -0.01 -2.49 -9.87
N VAL A 155 0.70 -3.60 -9.71
CA VAL A 155 0.45 -4.60 -8.68
C VAL A 155 1.54 -4.47 -7.63
N TYR A 156 1.17 -3.90 -6.49
CA TYR A 156 2.03 -3.82 -5.32
C TYR A 156 1.97 -5.14 -4.56
N VAL A 157 3.14 -5.68 -4.27
CA VAL A 157 3.31 -6.86 -3.42
C VAL A 157 3.69 -6.37 -2.04
N LEU A 158 2.74 -6.43 -1.12
CA LEU A 158 2.86 -5.94 0.25
C LEU A 158 3.22 -7.09 1.19
N THR A 159 4.18 -6.86 2.09
CA THR A 159 4.44 -7.79 3.19
C THR A 159 3.47 -7.53 4.35
N GLY A 160 2.71 -8.55 4.76
CA GLY A 160 1.83 -8.52 5.93
C GLY A 160 2.32 -9.50 7.01
N PRO A 161 2.22 -9.18 8.32
CA PRO A 161 2.65 -10.08 9.37
C PRO A 161 1.57 -11.16 9.60
N GLU A 162 1.99 -12.37 9.95
CA GLU A 162 1.08 -13.43 10.40
C GLU A 162 0.83 -13.36 11.92
N GLU A 163 1.66 -12.60 12.63
CA GLU A 163 1.55 -12.37 14.07
C GLU A 163 0.93 -11.01 14.38
N SER A 164 0.08 -10.98 15.43
CA SER A 164 -0.50 -9.74 15.94
C SER A 164 0.54 -8.84 16.61
N GLY A 165 0.32 -7.52 16.53
CA GLY A 165 1.17 -6.52 17.19
C GLY A 165 2.47 -6.20 16.46
N ILE A 166 2.64 -6.69 15.22
CA ILE A 166 3.75 -6.33 14.33
C ILE A 166 3.29 -5.32 13.30
N VAL A 167 4.14 -4.36 12.99
CA VAL A 167 4.02 -3.51 11.80
C VAL A 167 5.09 -3.91 10.80
N PRO A 168 4.69 -4.41 9.62
CA PRO A 168 5.63 -4.77 8.57
C PRO A 168 6.10 -3.51 7.84
N ILE A 169 7.41 -3.27 7.80
CA ILE A 169 7.99 -2.23 6.96
C ILE A 169 8.96 -2.87 5.98
N GLY A 170 8.73 -2.65 4.69
CA GLY A 170 9.58 -3.10 3.61
C GLY A 170 9.41 -4.57 3.21
N ASN A 171 10.38 -5.05 2.43
CA ASN A 171 10.28 -6.25 1.59
C ASN A 171 9.08 -6.21 0.61
N ASP A 172 8.74 -5.01 0.14
CA ASP A 172 7.68 -4.83 -0.84
C ASP A 172 8.23 -4.84 -2.27
N TYR A 173 7.36 -5.15 -3.23
CA TYR A 173 7.69 -5.19 -4.65
C TYR A 173 6.62 -4.47 -5.46
N LEU A 174 6.97 -4.05 -6.68
CA LEU A 174 6.05 -3.47 -7.64
C LEU A 174 6.17 -4.21 -8.97
N PHE A 175 5.05 -4.71 -9.47
CA PHE A 175 4.93 -5.26 -10.82
C PHE A 175 4.05 -4.34 -11.67
N VAL A 176 4.51 -3.98 -12.86
CA VAL A 176 3.78 -3.11 -13.78
C VAL A 176 3.35 -3.91 -14.99
N PHE A 177 2.04 -3.97 -15.22
CA PHE A 177 1.43 -4.68 -16.34
C PHE A 177 0.89 -3.72 -17.40
N SER A 178 0.96 -4.12 -18.66
CA SER A 178 0.27 -3.45 -19.75
C SER A 178 -1.26 -3.56 -19.59
N PRO A 179 -2.05 -2.76 -20.33
CA PRO A 179 -3.51 -2.91 -20.36
C PRO A 179 -3.96 -4.28 -20.87
N SER A 180 -3.12 -4.96 -21.68
CA SER A 180 -3.33 -6.33 -22.16
C SER A 180 -2.90 -7.41 -21.16
N GLY A 181 -2.42 -7.05 -19.97
CA GLY A 181 -2.03 -7.98 -18.91
C GLY A 181 -0.63 -8.59 -19.06
N GLN A 182 0.24 -8.00 -19.88
CA GLN A 182 1.64 -8.44 -20.00
C GLN A 182 2.51 -7.70 -18.98
N LEU A 183 3.37 -8.44 -18.26
CA LEU A 183 4.34 -7.85 -17.35
C LEU A 183 5.35 -7.00 -18.16
N LYS A 184 5.41 -5.71 -17.86
CA LYS A 184 6.36 -4.75 -18.46
C LYS A 184 7.61 -4.61 -17.62
N HIS A 185 7.43 -4.54 -16.30
CA HIS A 185 8.50 -4.22 -15.36
C HIS A 185 8.19 -4.84 -13.99
N SER A 186 9.23 -5.26 -13.28
CA SER A 186 9.15 -5.61 -11.88
C SER A 186 10.35 -5.02 -11.14
N GLU A 187 10.10 -4.50 -9.93
CA GLU A 187 11.14 -3.96 -9.07
C GLU A 187 10.89 -4.27 -7.60
N ARG A 188 11.98 -4.27 -6.84
CA ARG A 188 11.97 -4.35 -5.38
C ARG A 188 11.95 -2.93 -4.84
N LEU A 189 10.99 -2.64 -3.96
CA LEU A 189 10.83 -1.32 -3.34
C LEU A 189 11.77 -1.17 -2.12
N HIS A 190 12.01 -2.26 -1.39
CA HIS A 190 12.87 -2.26 -0.19
C HIS A 190 13.78 -3.49 -0.11
N ASN A 191 15.03 -3.31 0.33
CA ASN A 191 15.98 -4.43 0.50
C ASN A 191 15.79 -5.22 1.79
N SER A 192 15.20 -4.60 2.81
CA SER A 192 15.04 -5.19 4.13
C SER A 192 13.57 -5.30 4.50
N TYR A 193 13.26 -6.34 5.27
CA TYR A 193 12.05 -6.43 6.08
C TYR A 193 12.38 -5.99 7.50
N LEU A 194 11.61 -5.03 8.02
CA LEU A 194 11.75 -4.49 9.38
C LEU A 194 10.43 -4.74 10.13
N PRO A 195 10.31 -5.86 10.88
CA PRO A 195 9.16 -6.10 11.72
C PRO A 195 9.24 -5.23 12.97
N MET A 196 8.46 -4.15 13.00
CA MET A 196 8.41 -3.25 14.15
C MET A 196 7.38 -3.73 15.17
N ARG A 197 7.73 -3.67 16.45
CA ARG A 197 6.80 -3.88 17.57
C ARG A 197 6.82 -2.64 18.44
N ARG A 198 5.67 -2.30 19.01
CA ARG A 198 5.64 -1.29 20.07
C ARG A 198 6.35 -1.85 21.30
N ASP A 199 7.35 -1.12 21.76
CA ASP A 199 7.91 -1.35 23.08
C ASP A 199 7.02 -0.65 24.11
N ALA A 200 6.34 -1.42 24.95
CA ALA A 200 5.44 -0.89 25.98
C ALA A 200 6.19 -0.12 27.09
N SER A 201 7.52 -0.27 27.18
CA SER A 201 8.37 0.50 28.11
C SER A 201 8.71 1.90 27.58
N LEU A 202 8.62 2.10 26.27
CA LEU A 202 8.74 3.40 25.64
C LEU A 202 7.37 4.08 25.71
N GLY A 203 7.35 5.36 26.11
CA GLY A 203 6.14 6.19 26.15
C GLY A 203 5.52 6.40 24.77
N THR A 204 4.83 7.52 24.56
CA THR A 204 4.34 7.86 23.21
C THR A 204 5.52 7.98 22.25
N ILE A 205 5.55 7.13 21.22
CA ILE A 205 6.55 7.23 20.14
C ILE A 205 6.12 8.40 19.24
N GLU A 206 6.82 9.53 19.30
CA GLU A 206 6.42 10.70 18.49
C GLU A 206 6.77 10.54 17.00
N THR A 207 7.81 9.75 16.68
CA THR A 207 8.34 9.62 15.32
C THR A 207 8.97 8.25 15.11
N MET A 208 8.70 7.62 13.97
CA MET A 208 9.45 6.45 13.49
C MET A 208 10.39 6.84 12.36
N ILE A 209 11.60 6.26 12.33
CA ILE A 209 12.63 6.57 11.34
C ILE A 209 13.15 5.29 10.71
N HIS A 210 13.16 5.21 9.38
CA HIS A 210 13.97 4.24 8.65
C HIS A 210 14.56 4.84 7.37
N SER A 211 15.52 4.11 6.77
CA SER A 211 16.28 4.54 5.60
C SER A 211 15.89 3.75 4.37
N HIS A 212 15.93 4.39 3.20
CA HIS A 212 15.61 3.77 1.92
C HIS A 212 16.84 3.52 1.03
N LEU A 213 16.60 2.76 -0.04
CA LEU A 213 17.53 2.57 -1.14
C LEU A 213 17.75 3.87 -1.91
N GLU A 214 18.92 4.00 -2.54
CA GLU A 214 19.15 5.12 -3.47
C GLU A 214 18.14 5.12 -4.64
N ALA A 215 17.67 3.93 -5.05
CA ALA A 215 16.63 3.79 -6.09
C ALA A 215 15.26 4.35 -5.68
N HIS A 216 14.97 4.39 -4.37
CA HIS A 216 13.70 4.90 -3.81
C HIS A 216 13.99 5.96 -2.76
N PRO A 217 14.46 7.16 -3.14
CA PRO A 217 15.12 8.09 -2.22
C PRO A 217 14.17 8.79 -1.22
N TYR A 218 12.87 8.49 -1.29
CA TYR A 218 11.80 8.99 -0.44
C TYR A 218 10.82 7.85 -0.10
N ILE A 219 9.89 8.12 0.83
CA ILE A 219 8.83 7.19 1.25
C ILE A 219 8.07 6.57 0.05
N THR A 220 7.74 5.29 0.11
CA THR A 220 6.96 4.62 -0.94
C THR A 220 5.46 4.64 -0.63
N PRO A 221 4.59 4.40 -1.64
CA PRO A 221 3.18 4.15 -1.41
C PRO A 221 2.91 3.00 -0.42
N THR A 222 3.77 1.98 -0.38
CA THR A 222 3.59 0.82 0.49
C THR A 222 3.92 1.14 1.95
N ASP A 223 4.89 2.01 2.22
CA ASP A 223 5.12 2.52 3.59
C ASP A 223 3.87 3.24 4.11
N ILE A 224 3.29 4.14 3.31
CA ILE A 224 2.07 4.89 3.69
C ILE A 224 0.92 3.92 3.97
N CYS A 225 0.73 2.92 3.10
CA CYS A 225 -0.27 1.88 3.27
C CYS A 225 -0.10 1.13 4.60
N SER A 226 1.09 0.55 4.83
CA SER A 226 1.40 -0.22 6.04
C SER A 226 1.25 0.62 7.30
N ILE A 227 1.79 1.85 7.31
CA ILE A 227 1.67 2.73 8.47
C ILE A 227 0.20 3.02 8.82
N LEU A 228 -0.65 3.28 7.82
CA LEU A 228 -2.07 3.53 8.06
C LEU A 228 -2.86 2.28 8.48
N LEU A 229 -2.52 1.11 7.93
CA LEU A 229 -3.12 -0.17 8.30
C LEU A 229 -2.81 -0.54 9.75
N TYR A 230 -1.58 -0.28 10.19
CA TYR A 230 -1.06 -0.72 11.49
C TYR A 230 -0.81 0.43 12.49
N LYS A 231 -1.44 1.60 12.30
CA LYS A 231 -1.22 2.78 13.16
C LYS A 231 -1.59 2.56 14.62
N GLU A 232 -2.63 1.78 14.90
CA GLU A 232 -3.12 1.50 16.26
C GLU A 232 -2.07 0.72 17.08
N GLN A 233 -1.23 -0.06 16.40
CA GLN A 233 -0.16 -0.84 16.99
C GLN A 233 1.04 0.04 17.40
N LEU A 234 1.28 1.17 16.71
CA LEU A 234 2.49 1.99 16.89
C LEU A 234 2.29 3.21 17.78
N SER A 235 1.05 3.73 17.88
CA SER A 235 0.75 5.00 18.58
C SER A 235 1.53 6.22 18.08
N ALA A 236 2.21 6.12 16.94
CA ALA A 236 3.01 7.19 16.35
C ALA A 236 2.13 8.19 15.58
N ARG A 237 2.47 9.47 15.68
CA ARG A 237 1.80 10.55 14.93
C ARG A 237 2.50 10.88 13.62
N GLN A 238 3.81 10.63 13.54
CA GLN A 238 4.61 10.91 12.36
C GLN A 238 5.50 9.73 11.99
N HIS A 239 5.71 9.57 10.69
CA HIS A 239 6.62 8.60 10.11
C HIS A 239 7.61 9.33 9.20
N HIS A 240 8.90 9.23 9.50
CA HIS A 240 9.97 9.89 8.77
C HIS A 240 10.80 8.87 8.02
N VAL A 241 11.00 9.10 6.73
CA VAL A 241 11.95 8.32 5.92
C VAL A 241 13.13 9.22 5.59
N ILE A 242 14.32 8.84 6.05
CA ILE A 242 15.54 9.62 5.85
C ILE A 242 16.36 8.96 4.73
N GLY A 243 16.35 9.59 3.57
CA GLY A 243 17.21 9.25 2.45
C GLY A 243 18.53 10.01 2.47
N LYS A 244 19.36 9.74 1.44
CA LYS A 244 20.61 10.48 1.21
C LYS A 244 20.34 11.92 0.81
N GLU A 245 19.43 12.14 -0.13
CA GLU A 245 19.12 13.45 -0.69
C GLU A 245 17.86 14.08 -0.10
N TYR A 246 16.90 13.26 0.34
CA TYR A 246 15.58 13.71 0.76
C TYR A 246 15.20 13.17 2.14
N VAL A 247 14.30 13.88 2.80
CA VAL A 247 13.62 13.44 4.01
C VAL A 247 12.12 13.54 3.75
N SER A 248 11.42 12.42 3.92
CA SER A 248 9.97 12.35 3.83
C SER A 248 9.37 12.42 5.22
N LEU A 249 8.41 13.31 5.43
CA LEU A 249 7.71 13.53 6.68
C LEU A 249 6.22 13.25 6.44
N PHE A 250 5.75 12.10 6.92
CA PHE A 250 4.35 11.70 6.81
C PHE A 250 3.62 11.92 8.15
N ASP A 251 2.63 12.80 8.16
CA ASP A 251 1.70 13.01 9.27
C ASP A 251 0.57 11.98 9.16
N ILE A 252 0.54 11.03 10.09
CA ILE A 252 -0.33 9.84 10.03
C ILE A 252 -1.79 10.24 10.26
N ASP A 253 -2.03 11.16 11.18
CA ASP A 253 -3.38 11.60 11.56
C ASP A 253 -4.00 12.47 10.48
N LYS A 254 -3.21 13.40 9.92
CA LYS A 254 -3.68 14.30 8.84
C LYS A 254 -3.60 13.67 7.46
N GLN A 255 -2.92 12.54 7.31
CA GLN A 255 -2.62 11.90 6.03
C GLN A 255 -1.94 12.88 5.05
N GLN A 256 -0.94 13.61 5.54
CA GLN A 256 -0.21 14.62 4.79
C GLN A 256 1.24 14.22 4.63
N LEU A 257 1.78 14.40 3.43
CA LEU A 257 3.17 14.09 3.12
C LEU A 257 3.91 15.35 2.70
N ILE A 258 5.06 15.58 3.32
CA ILE A 258 6.03 16.60 2.93
C ILE A 258 7.34 15.90 2.60
N ILE A 259 7.96 16.22 1.46
CA ILE A 259 9.30 15.75 1.11
C ILE A 259 10.21 16.96 0.97
N LEU A 260 11.28 16.99 1.76
CA LEU A 260 12.27 18.07 1.78
C LEU A 260 13.61 17.54 1.32
N THR A 261 14.48 18.39 0.79
CA THR A 261 15.90 18.02 0.68
C THR A 261 16.49 17.84 2.08
N ARG A 262 17.44 16.92 2.23
CA ARG A 262 18.12 16.67 3.50
C ARG A 262 18.76 17.94 4.06
N LYS A 263 19.37 18.75 3.19
CA LYS A 263 19.92 20.06 3.54
C LYS A 263 18.87 21.02 4.11
N ALA A 264 17.68 21.08 3.53
CA ALA A 264 16.60 21.94 4.03
C ALA A 264 16.10 21.44 5.39
N PHE A 265 15.96 20.13 5.56
CA PHE A 265 15.57 19.51 6.83
C PHE A 265 16.58 19.79 7.95
N GLU A 266 17.88 19.58 7.69
CA GLU A 266 18.96 19.85 8.65
C GLU A 266 19.01 21.33 9.05
N LYS A 267 18.77 22.26 8.11
CA LYS A 267 18.66 23.69 8.42
C LYS A 267 17.50 23.98 9.38
N ILE A 268 16.32 23.40 9.13
CA ILE A 268 15.14 23.60 9.98
C ILE A 268 15.37 23.08 11.41
N ILE A 269 16.08 21.96 11.56
CA ILE A 269 16.40 21.40 12.88
C ILE A 269 17.42 22.27 13.61
N ASN A 270 18.48 22.71 12.91
CA ASN A 270 19.54 23.52 13.51
C ASN A 270 19.06 24.93 13.89
N ASP A 271 18.10 25.51 13.16
CA ASP A 271 17.52 26.83 13.48
C ASP A 271 16.56 26.78 14.70
N LYS A 272 16.21 25.59 15.21
CA LYS A 272 15.35 25.39 16.40
C LYS A 272 16.13 25.19 17.71
N HIS A 273 17.46 25.18 17.65
CA HIS A 273 18.37 25.09 18.80
C HIS A 273 19.26 26.33 18.89
#